data_AF-A0A530BLQ6-F1
#
_entry.id   AF-A0A530BLQ6-F1
#
_cell.length_a   1.000
_cell.length_b   1.000
_cell.length_c   1.000
_cell.angle_alpha   90.00
_cell.angle_beta   90.00
_cell.angle_gamma   90.00
#
_symmetry.space_group_name_H-M   'P 1'
#
loop_
_entity.id
_entity.type
_entity.pdbx_description
1 polymer ?
#
loop_
_entity_poly.entity_id
_entity_poly.type
_entity_poly.pdbx_seq_one_letter_code
_entity_poly.pdbx_strand_id
1 'polypeptide(L)' 'GQFARVKILFEPDQEGGDFKFESKIVGGAVPKEYVPGVEKGINSVLSSGPFAGFPMIGVKATLIDGAFHDVDSSVLAFE' A
#
# COMPACT_ATOMS: atom_id res chain seq x y z
N GLY A 1 2.73 -21.09 2.49
CA GLY A 1 1.71 -20.32 1.74
C GLY A 1 2.28 -18.97 1.38
N GLN A 2 1.46 -18.00 1.03
CA GLN A 2 1.85 -16.59 1.01
C GLN A 2 0.86 -15.84 1.90
N PHE A 3 1.34 -14.95 2.76
CA PHE A 3 0.50 -14.18 3.66
C PHE A 3 0.91 -12.71 3.71
N ALA A 4 -0.06 -11.84 3.50
CA ALA A 4 0.01 -10.43 3.80
C ALA A 4 -1.39 -9.91 4.13
N ARG A 5 -1.48 -9.03 5.12
CA ARG A 5 -2.68 -8.25 5.38
C ARG A 5 -2.29 -6.80 5.60
N VAL A 6 -2.92 -5.89 4.87
CA VAL A 6 -2.78 -4.45 5.06
C VAL A 6 -4.14 -3.81 5.29
N LYS A 7 -4.15 -2.72 6.06
CA LYS A 7 -5.28 -1.79 6.14
C LYS A 7 -4.78 -0.42 5.69
N ILE A 8 -5.40 0.09 4.63
CA ILE A 8 -5.05 1.37 4.02
C ILE A 8 -6.23 2.32 4.18
N LEU A 9 -5.93 3.55 4.58
CA LEU A 9 -6.85 4.68 4.45
C LEU A 9 -6.54 5.41 3.14
N PHE A 10 -7.51 5.45 2.23
CA PHE A 10 -7.41 6.21 0.97
C PHE A 10 -8.18 7.52 1.09
N GLU A 11 -7.53 8.61 0.71
CA GLU A 11 -8.09 9.96 0.75
C GLU A 11 -7.72 10.73 -0.53
N PRO A 12 -8.56 11.66 -1.00
CA PRO A 12 -8.17 12.59 -2.05
C PRO A 12 -7.00 13.48 -1.60
N ASP A 13 -6.00 13.64 -2.45
CA ASP A 13 -4.93 14.63 -2.26
C ASP A 13 -5.31 15.94 -2.95
N GLN A 14 -5.67 16.94 -2.15
CA GLN A 14 -6.19 18.23 -2.62
C GLN A 14 -5.16 19.06 -3.40
N GLU A 15 -3.87 18.75 -3.26
CA GLU A 15 -2.82 19.42 -4.02
C GLU A 15 -2.82 19.01 -5.49
N GLY A 16 -3.53 17.93 -5.87
CA GLY A 16 -3.69 17.51 -7.25
C GLY A 16 -2.35 17.16 -7.90
N GLY A 17 -1.69 16.12 -7.38
CA GLY A 17 -0.37 15.69 -7.84
C GLY A 17 -0.23 14.18 -7.96
N ASP A 18 1.02 13.73 -7.97
CA ASP A 18 1.40 12.32 -8.00
C ASP A 18 0.90 11.57 -6.75
N PHE A 19 0.86 10.25 -6.85
CA PHE A 19 0.52 9.36 -5.75
C PHE A 19 1.38 9.65 -4.50
N LYS A 20 0.72 9.83 -3.35
CA LYS A 20 1.38 9.98 -2.05
C LYS A 20 1.14 8.76 -1.18
N PHE A 21 2.23 8.17 -0.67
CA PHE A 21 2.18 7.07 0.29
C PHE A 21 2.73 7.52 1.65
N GLU A 22 2.03 7.15 2.73
CA GLU A 22 2.48 7.38 4.11
C GLU A 22 2.29 6.10 4.94
N SER A 23 3.28 5.74 5.77
CA SER A 23 3.14 4.64 6.73
C SER A 23 3.00 5.19 8.14
N LYS A 24 1.88 4.88 8.80
CA LYS A 24 1.60 5.18 10.22
C LYS A 24 1.53 3.91 11.07
N ILE A 25 2.16 2.83 10.62
CA ILE A 25 2.20 1.57 11.35
C ILE A 25 2.87 1.77 12.71
N VAL A 26 2.19 1.30 13.75
CA VAL A 26 2.67 1.25 15.13
C VAL A 26 2.74 -0.19 15.62
N GLY A 27 3.67 -0.49 16.51
CA GLY A 27 3.75 -1.80 17.18
C GLY A 27 4.21 -2.98 16.31
N GLY A 28 4.66 -2.75 15.07
CA GLY A 28 5.24 -3.81 14.23
C GLY A 28 4.22 -4.73 13.56
N ALA A 29 2.93 -4.35 13.49
CA ALA A 29 1.89 -5.11 12.80
C ALA A 29 2.22 -5.41 11.32
N VAL A 30 3.01 -4.52 10.71
CA VAL A 30 3.72 -4.74 9.45
C VAL A 30 5.20 -4.42 9.67
N PRO A 31 6.13 -5.36 9.47
CA PRO A 31 7.57 -5.12 9.48
C PRO A 31 7.95 -4.00 8.49
N LYS A 32 8.87 -3.11 8.90
CA LYS A 32 9.29 -1.96 8.07
C LYS A 32 9.87 -2.38 6.71
N GLU A 33 10.46 -3.57 6.63
CA GLU A 33 10.98 -4.17 5.40
C GLU A 33 9.90 -4.54 4.37
N TYR A 34 8.65 -4.72 4.78
CA TYR A 34 7.53 -5.02 3.87
C TYR A 34 6.78 -3.77 3.41
N VAL A 35 6.94 -2.64 4.10
CA VAL A 35 6.29 -1.37 3.75
C VAL A 35 6.58 -0.93 2.30
N PRO A 36 7.82 -1.03 1.76
CA PRO A 36 8.08 -0.72 0.36
C PRO A 36 7.34 -1.62 -0.63
N GLY A 37 7.06 -2.87 -0.26
CA GLY A 37 6.24 -3.79 -1.06
C GLY A 37 4.83 -3.25 -1.23
N VAL A 38 4.22 -2.80 -0.13
CA VAL A 38 2.85 -2.22 -0.13
C VAL A 38 2.76 -0.99 -1.02
N GLU A 39 3.73 -0.08 -0.90
CA GLU A 39 3.78 1.13 -1.74
C GLU A 39 3.91 0.78 -3.22
N LYS A 40 4.81 -0.16 -3.56
CA LYS A 40 5.02 -0.60 -4.94
C LYS A 40 3.77 -1.28 -5.51
N GLY A 41 3.11 -2.13 -4.73
CA GLY A 41 1.87 -2.79 -5.09
C GLY A 41 0.78 -1.79 -5.46
N ILE A 42 0.55 -0.80 -4.60
CA ILE A 42 -0.42 0.28 -4.85
C ILE A 42 -0.02 1.07 -6.10
N ASN A 43 1.24 1.48 -6.22
CA ASN A 43 1.69 2.28 -7.36
C ASN A 43 1.53 1.53 -8.70
N SER A 44 1.71 0.20 -8.70
CA SER A 44 1.56 -0.62 -9.90
C SER A 44 0.14 -0.58 -10.47
N VAL A 45 -0.89 -0.58 -9.61
CA VAL A 45 -2.29 -0.58 -10.02
C VAL A 45 -2.84 0.81 -10.31
N LEU A 46 -2.25 1.86 -9.74
CA LEU A 46 -2.67 3.25 -10.03
C LEU A 46 -2.44 3.65 -11.49
N SER A 47 -1.51 2.99 -12.17
CA SER A 47 -1.26 3.20 -13.61
C SER A 47 -2.45 2.78 -14.49
N SER A 48 -3.28 1.85 -14.02
CA SER A 48 -4.44 1.31 -14.73
C SER A 48 -5.63 1.24 -13.76
N GLY A 49 -6.18 2.42 -13.43
CA GLY A 49 -7.25 2.56 -12.45
C GLY A 49 -8.47 1.68 -12.73
N PRO A 50 -9.26 1.35 -11.69
CA PRO A 50 -10.21 0.24 -11.72
C PRO A 50 -11.45 0.44 -12.60
N PHE A 51 -11.73 1.67 -13.02
CA PHE A 51 -12.97 1.99 -13.74
C PHE A 51 -12.82 1.85 -15.26
N ALA A 52 -11.78 2.46 -15.83
CA ALA A 52 -11.58 2.54 -17.28
C ALA A 52 -10.11 2.44 -17.70
N GLY A 53 -9.23 1.99 -16.80
CA GLY A 53 -7.80 1.82 -17.08
C GLY A 53 -7.01 3.12 -17.21
N PHE A 54 -7.59 4.25 -16.84
CA PHE A 54 -6.87 5.54 -16.79
C PHE A 54 -6.02 5.63 -15.52
N PRO A 55 -4.86 6.32 -15.59
CA PRO A 55 -4.06 6.61 -14.41
C PRO A 55 -4.87 7.35 -13.34
N MET A 56 -4.77 6.89 -12.10
CA MET A 56 -5.32 7.56 -10.94
C MET A 56 -4.34 8.64 -10.46
N ILE A 57 -4.83 9.86 -10.26
CA ILE A 57 -4.06 11.01 -9.76
C ILE A 57 -4.73 11.61 -8.52
N GLY A 58 -3.98 12.38 -7.73
CA GLY A 58 -4.53 13.08 -6.56
C GLY A 58 -5.07 12.12 -5.49
N VAL A 59 -4.37 11.02 -5.24
CA VAL A 59 -4.72 10.05 -4.20
C VAL A 59 -3.60 9.93 -3.19
N LYS A 60 -3.96 9.99 -1.91
CA LYS A 60 -3.10 9.66 -0.78
C LYS A 60 -3.50 8.31 -0.21
N ALA A 61 -2.54 7.41 -0.03
CA ALA A 61 -2.69 6.15 0.68
C ALA A 61 -1.90 6.17 1.98
N THR A 62 -2.58 5.89 3.11
CA THR A 62 -1.94 5.79 4.41
C THR A 62 -2.05 4.36 4.94
N LEU A 63 -0.92 3.66 5.10
CA LEU A 63 -0.86 2.35 5.74
C LEU A 63 -1.00 2.52 7.26
N ILE A 64 -2.14 2.08 7.81
CA ILE A 64 -2.52 2.32 9.22
C ILE A 64 -2.43 1.08 10.11
N ASP A 65 -2.53 -0.12 9.55
CA ASP A 65 -2.46 -1.38 10.29
C ASP A 65 -2.20 -2.55 9.32
N GLY A 66 -1.94 -3.74 9.85
CA GLY A 66 -1.76 -4.95 9.05
C GLY A 66 -1.57 -6.21 9.88
N ALA A 67 -1.10 -7.26 9.25
CA ALA A 67 -0.61 -8.46 9.91
C ALA A 67 0.38 -9.17 8.98
N PHE A 68 1.35 -9.86 9.57
CA PHE A 68 2.29 -10.73 8.87
C PHE A 68 2.37 -12.10 9.57
N HIS A 69 3.01 -13.06 8.90
CA HIS A 69 3.30 -14.38 9.42
C HIS A 69 4.78 -14.70 9.22
N ASP A 70 5.49 -15.10 10.26
CA ASP A 70 6.95 -15.24 10.27
C ASP A 70 7.51 -16.14 9.15
N VAL A 71 6.76 -17.16 8.74
CA VAL A 71 7.20 -18.15 7.73
C VAL A 71 6.58 -17.91 6.36
N ASP A 72 5.39 -17.31 6.30
CA ASP A 72 4.60 -17.24 5.06
C ASP A 72 4.58 -15.83 4.45
N SER A 73 5.06 -14.82 5.16
CA SER A 73 5.19 -13.45 4.65
C SER A 73 6.52 -13.24 3.93
N SER A 74 6.47 -12.43 2.88
CA SER A 74 7.63 -11.99 2.12
C SER A 74 7.37 -10.60 1.54
N VAL A 75 8.40 -9.90 1.09
CA VAL A 75 8.23 -8.60 0.40
C VAL A 75 7.27 -8.73 -0.79
N LEU A 76 7.38 -9.84 -1.54
CA LEU A 76 6.51 -10.13 -2.69
C LEU A 76 5.05 -10.37 -2.27
N ALA A 77 4.80 -10.90 -1.08
CA ALA A 77 3.43 -11.09 -0.59
C ALA A 77 2.73 -9.75 -0.28
N PHE A 78 3.51 -8.72 0.07
CA PHE A 78 3.02 -7.38 0.39
C PHE A 78 3.00 -6.44 -0.82
N GLU A 79 3.46 -6.87 -1.99
CA GLU A 79 3.37 -6.17 -3.29
C GLU A 79 2.09 -6.58 -4.03
#